data_AF-A0A8S9TTT1-F1
#
_entry.id   AF-A0A8S9TTT1-F1
#
_cell.length_a   1.000
_cell.length_b   1.000
_cell.length_c   1.000
_cell.angle_alpha   90.00
_cell.angle_beta   90.00
_cell.angle_gamma   90.00
#
_symmetry.space_group_name_H-M   'P 1'
#
loop_
_entity.id
_entity.type
_entity.pdbx_description
1 polymer ?
#
loop_
_entity_poly.entity_id
_entity_poly.type
_entity_poly.pdbx_seq_one_letter_code
_entity_poly.pdbx_strand_id
1 'polypeptide(L)'
;MGAVFWPDYWHPQNTMFYINSESVVWQLLDMPFVDMFEQESGQLLIDRRRHSVPLHLVSFYAFHQPNYFQLQRLAWGDKDLFRFAWLKLEVPFFMVQTPPSIAGTVIGWSFCGMTMVQHDTNGNVLFLHRNQRKLMGKLHPKLVEALDKKLSLVGIEALLDDGRPDPEIWTHLLSFRNTSARSEYMVYGESGLPGFPKWQRCYGRRDLDRNPHFYTQKFSDLSFGGIEKQLRKYAFEAVQLQQQK
;
A
#
# COMPACT_ATOMS: atom_id res chain seq x y z
N MET A 1 0.14 18.02 20.44
CA MET A 1 0.32 17.17 19.25
C MET A 1 1.27 16.03 19.59
N GLY A 2 0.97 14.78 19.19
CA GLY A 2 1.81 13.61 19.45
C GLY A 2 1.34 12.32 18.74
N ALA A 3 0.63 12.48 17.62
CA ALA A 3 0.22 11.40 16.75
C ALA A 3 0.41 11.85 15.30
N VAL A 4 1.04 11.01 14.47
CA VAL A 4 1.18 11.20 13.02
C VAL A 4 0.68 9.96 12.31
N PHE A 5 -0.16 10.18 11.30
CA PHE A 5 -0.77 9.15 10.47
C PHE A 5 -0.49 9.40 8.99
N TRP A 6 -0.60 8.33 8.20
CA TRP A 6 -0.35 8.37 6.77
C TRP A 6 -1.60 8.00 5.98
N PRO A 7 -1.81 8.66 4.82
CA PRO A 7 -2.91 8.34 3.94
C PRO A 7 -2.73 6.95 3.33
N ASP A 8 -3.86 6.28 3.12
CA ASP A 8 -4.03 5.15 2.22
C ASP A 8 -4.20 5.68 0.77
N TYR A 9 -4.30 4.78 -0.20
CA TYR A 9 -4.71 5.11 -1.57
C TYR A 9 -6.14 5.66 -1.64
N TRP A 10 -6.95 5.40 -0.62
CA TRP A 10 -8.38 5.63 -0.68
C TRP A 10 -8.78 6.94 -0.02
N HIS A 11 -9.77 7.58 -0.62
CA HIS A 11 -10.44 8.75 -0.07
C HIS A 11 -11.93 8.70 -0.46
N PRO A 12 -12.80 9.54 0.14
CA PRO A 12 -14.25 9.44 -0.03
C PRO A 12 -14.75 9.47 -1.49
N GLN A 13 -14.03 10.12 -2.40
CA GLN A 13 -14.38 10.17 -3.83
C GLN A 13 -13.75 9.03 -4.66
N ASN A 14 -12.78 8.28 -4.10
CA ASN A 14 -12.17 7.10 -4.72
C ASN A 14 -11.80 6.06 -3.64
N THR A 15 -12.80 5.28 -3.20
CA THR A 15 -12.62 4.24 -2.19
C THR A 15 -13.25 2.92 -2.62
N MET A 16 -12.52 1.82 -2.42
CA MET A 16 -13.05 0.47 -2.58
C MET A 16 -13.63 -0.12 -1.28
N PHE A 17 -13.56 0.62 -0.18
CA PHE A 17 -13.99 0.20 1.16
C PHE A 17 -15.26 0.89 1.64
N TYR A 18 -15.87 1.71 0.78
CA TYR A 18 -17.13 2.40 1.06
C TYR A 18 -17.06 3.30 2.30
N ILE A 19 -15.88 3.89 2.57
CA ILE A 19 -15.70 4.92 3.62
C ILE A 19 -15.91 6.30 2.97
N ASN A 20 -17.14 6.54 2.51
CA ASN A 20 -17.60 7.79 1.92
C ASN A 20 -18.74 8.40 2.76
N SER A 21 -19.34 9.51 2.33
CA SER A 21 -20.40 10.21 3.07
C SER A 21 -21.67 9.39 3.30
N GLU A 22 -21.91 8.35 2.49
CA GLU A 22 -23.09 7.49 2.57
C GLU A 22 -22.85 6.23 3.43
N SER A 23 -21.64 6.07 3.95
CA SER A 23 -21.27 4.92 4.77
C SER A 23 -22.01 4.91 6.11
N VAL A 24 -22.60 3.76 6.47
CA VAL A 24 -23.21 3.58 7.80
C VAL A 24 -22.16 3.50 8.92
N VAL A 25 -20.86 3.51 8.60
CA VAL A 25 -19.79 3.57 9.61
C VAL A 25 -19.91 4.83 10.49
N TRP A 26 -20.37 5.94 9.92
CA TRP A 26 -20.55 7.20 10.64
C TRP A 26 -21.70 7.13 11.64
N GLN A 27 -22.76 6.38 11.32
CA GLN A 27 -23.87 6.09 12.24
C GLN A 27 -23.43 5.14 13.35
N LEU A 28 -22.67 4.08 13.01
CA LEU A 28 -22.11 3.15 13.99
C LEU A 28 -21.20 3.85 15.00
N LEU A 29 -20.37 4.77 14.51
CA LEU A 29 -19.44 5.56 15.31
C LEU A 29 -20.12 6.73 16.04
N ASP A 30 -21.37 7.04 15.69
CA ASP A 30 -22.10 8.22 16.16
C ASP A 30 -21.24 9.49 15.98
N MET A 31 -20.85 9.75 14.72
CA MET A 31 -20.02 10.88 14.35
C MET A 31 -20.42 11.43 12.97
N PRO A 32 -20.20 12.72 12.68
CA PRO A 32 -20.39 13.25 11.34
C PRO A 32 -19.36 12.69 10.35
N PHE A 33 -19.70 12.69 9.06
CA PHE A 33 -18.76 12.40 7.98
C PHE A 33 -17.57 13.37 7.99
N VAL A 34 -16.37 12.85 7.76
CA VAL A 34 -15.14 13.63 7.65
C VAL A 34 -14.48 13.39 6.30
N ASP A 35 -14.37 14.43 5.48
CA ASP A 35 -13.81 14.37 4.13
C ASP A 35 -12.28 14.42 4.11
N MET A 36 -11.65 13.28 4.40
CA MET A 36 -10.20 13.12 4.43
C MET A 36 -9.77 11.79 3.83
N PHE A 37 -8.48 11.63 3.52
CA PHE A 37 -7.95 10.32 3.16
C PHE A 37 -8.26 9.28 4.24
N GLU A 38 -8.55 8.06 3.80
CA GLU A 38 -8.47 6.90 4.67
C GLU A 38 -7.04 6.72 5.17
N GLN A 39 -6.87 6.00 6.27
CA GLN A 39 -5.57 5.82 6.90
C GLN A 39 -4.99 4.43 6.61
N GLU A 40 -3.68 4.34 6.41
CA GLU A 40 -2.92 3.09 6.34
C GLU A 40 -2.15 2.88 7.64
N SER A 41 -2.29 1.71 8.28
CA SER A 41 -1.64 1.35 9.56
C SER A 41 -0.25 0.76 9.40
N GLY A 42 0.23 0.54 8.16
CA GLY A 42 1.59 0.08 7.86
C GLY A 42 2.71 0.92 8.50
N GLN A 43 2.45 2.20 8.80
CA GLN A 43 3.29 3.03 9.65
C GLN A 43 2.44 3.97 10.52
N LEU A 44 2.85 4.16 11.78
CA LEU A 44 2.18 5.00 12.76
C LEU A 44 3.22 5.62 13.69
N LEU A 45 3.04 6.89 14.08
CA LEU A 45 3.81 7.50 15.16
C LEU A 45 2.84 7.98 16.23
N ILE A 46 2.90 7.40 17.42
CA ILE A 46 1.98 7.72 18.52
C ILE A 46 2.78 7.84 19.83
N ASP A 47 2.71 9.01 20.48
CA ASP A 47 3.11 9.15 21.88
C ASP A 47 2.07 8.45 22.76
N ARG A 48 2.40 7.21 23.14
CA ARG A 48 1.53 6.34 23.93
C ARG A 48 1.18 6.91 25.30
N ARG A 49 2.02 7.78 25.88
CA ARG A 49 1.75 8.39 27.20
C ARG A 49 0.67 9.47 27.09
N ARG A 50 0.64 10.18 25.97
CA ARG A 50 -0.36 11.22 25.68
C ARG A 50 -1.66 10.67 25.08
N HIS A 51 -1.61 9.49 24.47
CA HIS A 51 -2.73 8.93 23.69
C HIS A 51 -3.21 7.57 24.22
N SER A 52 -3.14 7.32 25.53
CA SER A 52 -3.64 6.07 26.12
C SER A 52 -5.15 5.89 25.89
N VAL A 53 -5.95 6.95 25.99
CA VAL A 53 -7.40 6.90 25.79
C VAL A 53 -7.78 6.53 24.34
N PRO A 54 -7.28 7.21 23.29
CA PRO A 54 -7.51 6.76 21.92
C PRO A 54 -7.02 5.34 21.62
N LEU A 55 -5.88 4.92 22.16
CA LEU A 55 -5.38 3.55 21.98
C LEU A 55 -6.31 2.50 22.59
N HIS A 56 -6.91 2.78 23.77
CA HIS A 56 -7.94 1.90 24.32
C HIS A 56 -9.19 1.85 23.45
N LEU A 57 -9.57 2.96 22.82
CA LEU A 57 -10.71 2.98 21.89
C LEU A 57 -10.42 2.19 20.60
N VAL A 58 -9.19 2.28 20.05
CA VAL A 58 -8.76 1.40 18.94
C VAL A 58 -8.85 -0.06 19.35
N SER A 59 -8.37 -0.41 20.54
CA SER A 59 -8.47 -1.77 21.08
C SER A 59 -9.92 -2.23 21.21
N PHE A 60 -10.81 -1.35 21.70
CA PHE A 60 -12.24 -1.62 21.74
C PHE A 60 -12.82 -1.89 20.35
N TYR A 61 -12.55 -1.02 19.35
CA TYR A 61 -13.01 -1.23 17.97
C TYR A 61 -12.48 -2.53 17.35
N ALA A 62 -11.25 -2.91 17.65
CA ALA A 62 -10.62 -4.11 17.08
C ALA A 62 -11.11 -5.41 17.73
N PHE A 63 -11.33 -5.42 19.05
CA PHE A 63 -11.47 -6.67 19.81
C PHE A 63 -12.82 -6.85 20.51
N HIS A 64 -13.66 -5.82 20.63
CA HIS A 64 -14.97 -5.97 21.25
C HIS A 64 -15.87 -6.94 20.47
N GLN A 65 -16.68 -7.70 21.19
CA GLN A 65 -17.61 -8.67 20.61
C GLN A 65 -19.06 -8.31 20.98
N PRO A 66 -20.00 -8.29 20.00
CA PRO A 66 -19.77 -8.55 18.57
C PRO A 66 -18.99 -7.42 17.86
N ASN A 67 -18.06 -7.77 16.97
CA ASN A 67 -17.33 -6.76 16.19
C ASN A 67 -18.16 -6.30 14.98
N TYR A 68 -18.88 -5.18 15.11
CA TYR A 68 -19.74 -4.66 14.05
C TYR A 68 -18.98 -4.15 12.82
N PHE A 69 -17.73 -3.68 12.94
CA PHE A 69 -16.92 -3.29 11.78
C PHE A 69 -16.69 -4.49 10.86
N GLN A 70 -16.37 -5.64 11.44
CA GLN A 70 -16.14 -6.88 10.69
C GLN A 70 -17.47 -7.48 10.19
N LEU A 71 -18.48 -7.57 11.06
CA LEU A 71 -19.77 -8.18 10.72
C LEU A 71 -20.47 -7.45 9.57
N GLN A 72 -20.41 -6.11 9.58
CA GLN A 72 -21.04 -5.26 8.57
C GLN A 72 -20.07 -4.82 7.46
N ARG A 73 -18.81 -5.28 7.50
CA ARG A 73 -17.75 -4.97 6.52
C ARG A 73 -17.53 -3.46 6.31
N LEU A 74 -17.57 -2.69 7.39
CA LEU A 74 -17.51 -1.22 7.38
C LEU A 74 -16.07 -0.67 7.41
N ALA A 75 -15.12 -1.49 7.84
CA ALA A 75 -13.69 -1.18 7.81
C ALA A 75 -12.91 -2.49 7.60
N TRP A 76 -11.81 -2.42 6.87
CA TRP A 76 -11.00 -3.58 6.53
C TRP A 76 -9.70 -3.58 7.32
N GLY A 77 -9.65 -4.43 8.35
CA GLY A 77 -8.51 -4.51 9.26
C GLY A 77 -8.49 -3.35 10.26
N ASP A 78 -7.29 -3.05 10.77
CA ASP A 78 -7.06 -2.02 11.79
C ASP A 78 -6.87 -0.61 11.22
N LYS A 79 -6.62 -0.50 9.91
CA LYS A 79 -6.13 0.72 9.24
C LYS A 79 -6.89 1.99 9.65
N ASP A 80 -8.21 2.03 9.48
CA ASP A 80 -9.01 3.22 9.80
C ASP A 80 -9.46 3.26 11.26
N LEU A 81 -9.30 2.17 12.03
CA LEU A 81 -9.72 2.15 13.43
C LEU A 81 -8.94 3.18 14.26
N PHE A 82 -7.65 3.37 13.94
CA PHE A 82 -6.82 4.43 14.53
C PHE A 82 -7.39 5.82 14.23
N ARG A 83 -7.61 6.14 12.95
CA ARG A 83 -8.22 7.42 12.55
C ARG A 83 -9.59 7.64 13.19
N PHE A 84 -10.46 6.63 13.22
CA PHE A 84 -11.78 6.73 13.84
C PHE A 84 -11.71 7.04 15.33
N ALA A 85 -10.81 6.38 16.08
CA ALA A 85 -10.67 6.63 17.51
C ALA A 85 -10.22 8.07 17.80
N TRP A 86 -9.31 8.61 17.00
CA TRP A 86 -8.86 10.00 17.16
C TRP A 86 -9.94 11.01 16.78
N LEU A 87 -10.70 10.75 15.70
CA LEU A 87 -11.82 11.61 15.31
C LEU A 87 -12.95 11.59 16.35
N LYS A 88 -13.33 10.41 16.86
CA LYS A 88 -14.41 10.27 17.86
C LYS A 88 -14.10 10.99 19.17
N LEU A 89 -12.83 10.99 19.56
CA LEU A 89 -12.37 11.64 20.80
C LEU A 89 -11.90 13.08 20.60
N GLU A 90 -12.01 13.61 19.38
CA GLU A 90 -11.56 14.96 19.02
C GLU A 90 -10.09 15.22 19.39
N VAL A 91 -9.24 14.19 19.32
CA VAL A 91 -7.83 14.28 19.69
C VAL A 91 -7.01 14.74 18.49
N PRO A 92 -6.19 15.80 18.60
CA PRO A 92 -5.43 16.31 17.47
C PRO A 92 -4.34 15.33 17.04
N PHE A 93 -4.28 15.05 15.74
CA PHE A 93 -3.22 14.31 15.06
C PHE A 93 -2.79 15.05 13.80
N PHE A 94 -1.63 14.69 13.27
CA PHE A 94 -1.15 15.18 11.99
C PHE A 94 -1.31 14.07 10.93
N MET A 95 -2.12 14.31 9.90
CA MET A 95 -2.15 13.46 8.71
C MET A 95 -1.10 13.97 7.72
N VAL A 96 -0.22 13.10 7.24
CA VAL A 96 0.73 13.46 6.18
C VAL A 96 -0.06 13.86 4.92
N GLN A 97 0.28 15.03 4.37
CA GLN A 97 -0.48 15.66 3.28
C GLN A 97 -0.11 15.11 1.91
N THR A 98 1.12 14.61 1.74
CA THR A 98 1.57 14.01 0.49
C THR A 98 0.87 12.67 0.28
N PRO A 99 0.07 12.50 -0.79
CA PRO A 99 -0.58 11.23 -1.08
C PRO A 99 0.44 10.10 -1.29
N PRO A 100 0.04 8.84 -1.11
CA PRO A 100 0.95 7.73 -1.35
C PRO A 100 1.33 7.63 -2.83
N SER A 101 2.60 7.37 -3.11
CA SER A 101 3.06 6.97 -4.44
C SER A 101 2.97 5.45 -4.58
N ILE A 102 3.13 4.96 -5.81
CA ILE A 102 3.06 3.53 -6.13
C ILE A 102 4.37 3.09 -6.78
N ALA A 103 5.09 2.17 -6.15
CA ALA A 103 6.23 1.50 -6.75
C ALA A 103 5.81 0.18 -7.41
N GLY A 104 6.36 -0.09 -8.58
CA GLY A 104 5.96 -1.24 -9.38
C GLY A 104 6.86 -1.52 -10.58
N THR A 105 6.44 -2.50 -11.35
CA THR A 105 7.14 -2.97 -12.56
C THR A 105 6.43 -2.48 -13.80
N VAL A 106 7.19 -2.15 -14.84
CA VAL A 106 6.69 -1.93 -16.20
C VAL A 106 7.09 -3.12 -17.07
N ILE A 107 6.12 -3.72 -17.76
CA ILE A 107 6.33 -4.75 -18.79
C ILE A 107 5.66 -4.26 -20.07
N GLY A 108 6.47 -4.01 -21.11
CA GLY A 108 5.99 -3.33 -22.32
C GLY A 108 5.47 -1.94 -21.98
N TRP A 109 4.18 -1.69 -22.21
CA TRP A 109 3.49 -0.43 -21.91
C TRP A 109 2.65 -0.48 -20.63
N SER A 110 2.65 -1.62 -19.93
CA SER A 110 1.76 -1.89 -18.80
C SER A 110 2.52 -1.75 -17.48
N PHE A 111 2.03 -0.90 -16.59
CA PHE A 111 2.53 -0.75 -15.22
C PHE A 111 1.70 -1.57 -14.22
N CYS A 112 2.39 -2.32 -13.36
CA CYS A 112 1.80 -3.00 -12.22
C CYS A 112 2.41 -2.49 -10.91
N GLY A 113 1.67 -1.63 -10.21
CA GLY A 113 2.02 -1.21 -8.86
C GLY A 113 1.81 -2.30 -7.83
N MET A 114 2.84 -2.58 -7.03
CA MET A 114 2.81 -3.68 -6.05
C MET A 114 3.16 -3.23 -4.64
N THR A 115 3.55 -1.96 -4.48
CA THR A 115 4.08 -1.40 -3.24
C THR A 115 3.60 0.03 -3.07
N MET A 116 2.98 0.30 -1.93
CA MET A 116 2.65 1.65 -1.49
C MET A 116 3.89 2.34 -0.97
N VAL A 117 4.09 3.57 -1.42
CA VAL A 117 5.21 4.41 -1.05
C VAL A 117 4.67 5.62 -0.32
N GLN A 118 5.03 5.75 0.94
CA GLN A 118 4.55 6.80 1.82
C GLN A 118 5.68 7.76 2.16
N HIS A 119 5.32 9.02 2.41
CA HIS A 119 6.26 10.14 2.45
C HIS A 119 6.41 10.73 3.85
N ASP A 120 7.51 11.42 4.10
CA ASP A 120 7.65 12.30 5.26
C ASP A 120 6.83 13.60 5.09
N THR A 121 6.91 14.49 6.07
CA THR A 121 6.21 15.78 6.05
C THR A 121 6.73 16.76 5.00
N ASN A 122 7.92 16.50 4.43
CA ASN A 122 8.53 17.29 3.37
C ASN A 122 8.24 16.71 1.97
N GLY A 123 7.53 15.58 1.89
CA GLY A 123 7.22 14.89 0.63
C GLY A 123 8.32 13.95 0.13
N ASN A 124 9.36 13.68 0.94
CA ASN A 124 10.38 12.69 0.58
C ASN A 124 9.86 11.27 0.88
N VAL A 125 10.26 10.29 0.08
CA VAL A 125 9.94 8.88 0.35
C VAL A 125 10.51 8.47 1.71
N LEU A 126 9.65 7.90 2.56
CA LEU A 126 9.98 7.47 3.92
C LEU A 126 9.81 5.95 4.11
N PHE A 127 8.76 5.37 3.52
CA PHE A 127 8.36 4.00 3.81
C PHE A 127 7.79 3.30 2.57
N LEU A 128 8.12 2.02 2.41
CA LEU A 128 7.65 1.17 1.30
C LEU A 128 6.92 -0.06 1.84
N HIS A 129 5.60 -0.07 1.70
CA HIS A 129 4.76 -1.20 2.08
C HIS A 129 4.51 -2.10 0.86
N ARG A 130 5.14 -3.28 0.78
CA ARG A 130 4.82 -4.27 -0.26
C ARG A 130 3.42 -4.83 -0.03
N ASN A 131 2.38 -4.24 -0.63
CA ASN A 131 1.00 -4.74 -0.53
C ASN A 131 0.86 -6.14 -1.15
N GLN A 132 1.62 -6.39 -2.22
CA GLN A 132 1.52 -7.63 -3.00
C GLN A 132 2.71 -8.55 -2.76
N ARG A 133 3.55 -8.83 -3.77
CA ARG A 133 4.64 -9.82 -3.71
C ARG A 133 5.55 -9.60 -2.51
N LYS A 134 5.31 -10.37 -1.44
CA LYS A 134 6.12 -10.33 -0.21
C LYS A 134 7.51 -10.90 -0.49
N LEU A 135 8.48 -10.45 0.28
CA LEU A 135 9.87 -10.86 0.17
C LEU A 135 10.03 -12.24 0.85
N MET A 136 10.06 -13.31 0.05
CA MET A 136 10.03 -14.69 0.57
C MET A 136 11.39 -15.39 0.55
N GLY A 137 12.39 -14.87 -0.19
CA GLY A 137 13.69 -15.53 -0.38
C GLY A 137 13.63 -16.82 -1.21
N LYS A 138 12.47 -17.11 -1.81
CA LYS A 138 12.19 -18.26 -2.68
C LYS A 138 11.17 -17.85 -3.74
N LEU A 139 11.10 -18.61 -4.82
CA LEU A 139 10.14 -18.33 -5.88
C LEU A 139 8.72 -18.44 -5.32
N HIS A 140 7.87 -17.46 -5.65
CA HIS A 140 6.50 -17.44 -5.17
C HIS A 140 5.76 -18.70 -5.64
N PRO A 141 4.98 -19.41 -4.80
CA PRO A 141 4.34 -20.68 -5.19
C PRO A 141 3.50 -20.59 -6.47
N LYS A 142 2.76 -19.49 -6.66
CA LYS A 142 1.99 -19.26 -7.89
C LYS A 142 2.86 -19.02 -9.14
N LEU A 143 4.10 -18.59 -8.97
CA LEU A 143 5.08 -18.48 -10.07
C LEU A 143 5.69 -19.84 -10.38
N VAL A 144 6.00 -20.65 -9.35
CA VAL A 144 6.40 -22.06 -9.53
C VAL A 144 5.34 -22.81 -10.35
N GLU A 145 4.08 -22.74 -9.90
CA GLU A 145 2.95 -23.38 -10.59
C GLU A 145 2.79 -22.88 -12.03
N ALA A 146 3.02 -21.59 -12.28
CA ALA A 146 2.92 -21.03 -13.63
C ALA A 146 4.04 -21.52 -14.55
N LEU A 147 5.28 -21.61 -14.05
CA LEU A 147 6.42 -22.17 -14.77
C LEU A 147 6.21 -23.67 -15.07
N ASP A 148 5.77 -24.44 -14.08
CA ASP A 148 5.50 -25.88 -14.23
C ASP A 148 4.44 -26.15 -15.31
N LYS A 149 3.42 -25.28 -15.39
CA LYS A 149 2.35 -25.36 -16.40
C LYS A 149 2.74 -24.79 -17.76
N LYS A 150 3.99 -24.35 -17.97
CA LYS A 150 4.46 -23.63 -19.18
C LYS A 150 3.52 -22.49 -19.59
N LEU A 151 2.88 -21.86 -18.62
CA LEU A 151 2.05 -20.70 -18.91
C LEU A 151 2.99 -19.57 -19.36
N SER A 152 2.63 -18.91 -20.46
CA SER A 152 3.34 -17.73 -20.95
C SER A 152 3.46 -16.69 -19.83
N LEU A 153 4.67 -16.56 -19.29
CA LEU A 153 5.07 -15.56 -18.30
C LEU A 153 5.82 -14.42 -18.99
N VAL A 154 5.38 -14.05 -20.19
CA VAL A 154 6.01 -13.02 -21.03
C VAL A 154 6.22 -11.75 -20.21
N GLY A 155 7.50 -11.41 -19.98
CA GLY A 155 7.94 -10.25 -19.20
C GLY A 155 8.38 -10.56 -17.77
N ILE A 156 7.92 -11.64 -17.13
CA ILE A 156 8.48 -12.09 -15.83
C ILE A 156 9.75 -12.90 -16.02
N GLU A 157 9.83 -13.71 -17.07
CA GLU A 157 11.03 -14.49 -17.38
C GLU A 157 12.27 -13.59 -17.52
N ALA A 158 12.11 -12.42 -18.15
CA ALA A 158 13.16 -11.40 -18.26
C ALA A 158 13.58 -10.79 -16.91
N LEU A 159 12.75 -10.90 -15.86
CA LEU A 159 13.03 -10.34 -14.53
C LEU A 159 13.70 -11.36 -13.58
N LEU A 160 13.82 -12.62 -13.98
CA LEU A 160 14.44 -13.69 -13.18
C LEU A 160 15.94 -13.89 -13.50
N ASP A 161 16.51 -13.08 -14.39
CA ASP A 161 17.86 -13.24 -14.95
C ASP A 161 19.01 -12.84 -13.97
N ASP A 162 18.69 -12.31 -12.79
CA ASP A 162 19.71 -11.84 -11.83
C ASP A 162 20.17 -12.91 -10.82
N GLY A 163 19.84 -14.18 -11.07
CA GLY A 163 20.23 -15.32 -10.23
C GLY A 163 19.59 -15.29 -8.84
N ARG A 164 18.46 -14.60 -8.68
CA ARG A 164 17.63 -14.63 -7.47
C ARG A 164 16.30 -15.33 -7.75
N PRO A 165 15.68 -15.94 -6.73
CA PRO A 165 14.51 -16.78 -6.94
C PRO A 165 13.21 -15.98 -7.16
N ASP A 166 13.11 -14.72 -6.75
CA ASP A 166 11.96 -13.84 -6.97
C ASP A 166 12.39 -12.62 -7.78
N PRO A 167 11.57 -12.09 -8.72
CA PRO A 167 11.98 -10.98 -9.59
C PRO A 167 12.01 -9.62 -8.87
N GLU A 168 12.82 -8.69 -9.38
CA GLU A 168 12.79 -7.27 -8.95
C GLU A 168 11.44 -6.62 -9.32
N ILE A 169 10.80 -5.95 -8.37
CA ILE A 169 9.46 -5.37 -8.54
C ILE A 169 9.40 -3.84 -8.49
N TRP A 170 10.47 -3.16 -8.12
CA TRP A 170 10.56 -1.70 -8.05
C TRP A 170 11.41 -1.18 -9.21
N THR A 171 10.81 -1.09 -10.40
CA THR A 171 11.49 -0.48 -11.56
C THR A 171 11.08 0.97 -11.75
N HIS A 172 9.83 1.31 -11.43
CA HIS A 172 9.29 2.66 -11.57
C HIS A 172 8.54 3.08 -10.31
N LEU A 173 8.56 4.39 -10.05
CA LEU A 173 7.78 5.06 -9.03
C LEU A 173 6.77 5.99 -9.72
N LEU A 174 5.49 5.71 -9.52
CA LEU A 174 4.37 6.53 -9.97
C LEU A 174 3.95 7.46 -8.82
N SER A 175 4.11 8.76 -9.00
CA SER A 175 3.86 9.77 -7.97
C SER A 175 2.81 10.78 -8.39
N PHE A 176 2.05 11.27 -7.42
CA PHE A 176 1.03 12.30 -7.65
C PHE A 176 1.66 13.70 -7.67
N ARG A 177 1.22 14.56 -8.58
CA ARG A 177 1.68 15.95 -8.64
C ARG A 177 1.01 16.76 -7.54
N ASN A 178 1.83 17.48 -6.77
CA ASN A 178 1.36 18.40 -5.73
C ASN A 178 0.53 19.59 -6.28
N THR A 179 0.61 19.87 -7.58
CA THR A 179 -0.20 20.89 -8.27
C THR A 179 -1.62 20.41 -8.60
N SER A 180 -1.90 19.11 -8.47
CA SER A 180 -3.19 18.52 -8.80
C SER A 180 -4.13 18.55 -7.60
N ALA A 181 -5.43 18.73 -7.85
CA ALA A 181 -6.45 18.64 -6.81
C ALA A 181 -6.55 17.20 -6.28
N ARG A 182 -6.81 17.03 -4.98
CA ARG A 182 -6.96 15.69 -4.34
C ARG A 182 -7.98 14.80 -5.06
N SER A 183 -9.06 15.38 -5.62
CA SER A 183 -10.07 14.65 -6.39
C SER A 183 -9.51 13.89 -7.60
N GLU A 184 -8.37 14.32 -8.13
CA GLU A 184 -7.68 13.69 -9.27
C GLU A 184 -6.78 12.52 -8.85
N TYR A 185 -6.57 12.33 -7.55
CA TYR A 185 -5.83 11.20 -7.00
C TYR A 185 -6.69 9.94 -7.07
N MET A 186 -6.76 9.31 -8.24
CA MET A 186 -7.53 8.09 -8.43
C MET A 186 -6.60 6.90 -8.68
N VAL A 187 -6.60 5.97 -7.72
CA VAL A 187 -5.84 4.72 -7.74
C VAL A 187 -6.83 3.57 -7.91
N TYR A 188 -6.52 2.60 -8.77
CA TYR A 188 -7.38 1.43 -8.96
C TYR A 188 -6.61 0.16 -8.68
N GLY A 189 -7.31 -0.84 -8.15
CA GLY A 189 -6.82 -2.20 -8.15
C GLY A 189 -7.33 -2.95 -9.38
N GLU A 190 -6.44 -3.54 -10.16
CA GLU A 190 -6.77 -4.37 -11.33
C GLU A 190 -5.95 -5.66 -11.33
N SER A 191 -6.47 -6.71 -11.97
CA SER A 191 -5.74 -7.97 -12.21
C SER A 191 -5.81 -8.33 -13.68
N GLY A 192 -4.88 -9.16 -14.18
CA GLY A 192 -4.87 -9.53 -15.60
C GLY A 192 -4.34 -8.45 -16.54
N LEU A 193 -3.50 -7.56 -16.02
CA LEU A 193 -2.79 -6.59 -16.84
C LEU A 193 -1.89 -7.28 -17.89
N PRO A 194 -1.78 -6.74 -19.12
CA PRO A 194 -0.87 -7.27 -20.13
C PRO A 194 0.55 -7.41 -19.60
N GLY A 195 1.19 -8.55 -19.87
CA GLY A 195 2.54 -8.88 -19.38
C GLY A 195 2.62 -9.37 -17.93
N PHE A 196 1.53 -9.33 -17.17
CA PHE A 196 1.48 -9.82 -15.79
C PHE A 196 0.61 -11.08 -15.65
N PRO A 197 0.88 -11.95 -14.67
CA PRO A 197 0.05 -13.12 -14.41
C PRO A 197 -1.38 -12.70 -14.09
N LYS A 198 -2.38 -13.46 -14.56
CA LYS A 198 -3.79 -13.14 -14.34
C LYS A 198 -4.18 -12.97 -12.87
N TRP A 199 -3.49 -13.68 -11.97
CA TRP A 199 -3.71 -13.60 -10.53
C TRP A 199 -2.99 -12.43 -9.84
N GLN A 200 -2.07 -11.75 -10.53
CA GLN A 200 -1.34 -10.62 -9.96
C GLN A 200 -2.30 -9.44 -9.83
N ARG A 201 -2.56 -9.03 -8.58
CA ARG A 201 -3.23 -7.77 -8.29
C ARG A 201 -2.22 -6.64 -8.43
N CYS A 202 -2.60 -5.60 -9.15
CA CYS A 202 -1.81 -4.42 -9.42
C CYS A 202 -2.58 -3.18 -8.96
N TYR A 203 -1.87 -2.19 -8.43
CA TYR A 203 -2.40 -0.90 -8.04
C TYR A 203 -1.86 0.21 -8.92
N GLY A 204 -2.55 1.36 -8.91
CA GLY A 204 -2.17 2.54 -9.66
C GLY A 204 -2.87 2.60 -11.00
N ARG A 205 -2.16 3.07 -12.02
CA ARG A 205 -2.68 3.15 -13.39
C ARG A 205 -1.81 2.37 -14.34
N ARG A 206 -2.46 1.65 -15.26
CA ARG A 206 -1.79 0.81 -16.25
C ARG A 206 -0.90 1.61 -17.21
N ASP A 207 -1.39 2.76 -17.67
CA ASP A 207 -0.69 3.62 -18.65
C ASP A 207 -0.11 4.83 -17.93
N LEU A 208 1.23 4.92 -17.94
CA LEU A 208 2.00 5.88 -17.17
C LEU A 208 2.02 7.28 -17.79
N ASP A 209 1.80 7.40 -19.10
CA ASP A 209 2.04 8.66 -19.84
C ASP A 209 0.73 9.41 -20.16
N ARG A 210 -0.43 8.82 -19.92
CA ARG A 210 -1.73 9.40 -20.31
C ARG A 210 -2.40 10.27 -19.25
N ASN A 211 -1.88 10.34 -18.04
CA ASN A 211 -2.51 11.10 -16.96
C ASN A 211 -1.67 12.33 -16.58
N PRO A 212 -2.19 13.55 -16.68
CA PRO A 212 -1.42 14.76 -16.38
C PRO A 212 -1.15 14.95 -14.88
N HIS A 213 -1.91 14.29 -14.01
CA HIS A 213 -1.84 14.43 -12.55
C HIS A 213 -0.82 13.53 -11.88
N PHE A 214 -0.34 12.50 -12.58
CA PHE A 214 0.73 11.65 -12.11
C PHE A 214 1.98 11.84 -12.95
N TYR A 215 3.13 11.49 -12.37
CA TYR A 215 4.39 11.43 -13.09
C TYR A 215 5.15 10.18 -12.66
N THR A 216 6.00 9.71 -13.57
CA THR A 216 6.80 8.52 -13.34
C THR A 216 8.27 8.88 -13.33
N GLN A 217 9.02 8.24 -12.44
CA GLN A 217 10.47 8.25 -12.46
C GLN A 217 10.98 6.81 -12.33
N LYS A 218 12.20 6.55 -12.81
CA LYS A 218 12.82 5.25 -12.57
C LYS A 218 13.15 5.14 -11.09
N PHE A 219 12.89 3.97 -10.51
CA PHE A 219 13.20 3.73 -9.11
C PHE A 219 14.72 3.78 -8.85
N SER A 220 15.52 3.40 -9.86
CA SER A 220 16.99 3.47 -9.83
C SER A 220 17.55 4.88 -9.64
N ASP A 221 16.78 5.91 -9.96
CA ASP A 221 17.22 7.31 -9.89
C ASP A 221 17.11 7.87 -8.46
N LEU A 222 16.45 7.13 -7.55
CA LEU A 222 16.41 7.45 -6.13
C LEU A 222 17.76 7.16 -5.47
N SER A 223 18.12 7.93 -4.45
CA SER A 223 19.36 7.74 -3.68
C SER A 223 19.48 6.35 -3.04
N PHE A 224 18.34 5.67 -2.83
CA PHE A 224 18.23 4.30 -2.32
C PHE A 224 17.73 3.30 -3.38
N GLY A 225 17.81 3.61 -4.68
CA GLY A 225 17.25 2.80 -5.76
C GLY A 225 17.75 1.35 -5.80
N GLY A 226 18.91 1.05 -5.21
CA GLY A 226 19.46 -0.31 -5.08
C GLY A 226 18.95 -1.14 -3.89
N ILE A 227 18.09 -0.59 -3.04
CA ILE A 227 17.68 -1.22 -1.78
C ILE A 227 16.94 -2.55 -2.00
N GLU A 228 16.14 -2.68 -3.05
CA GLU A 228 15.44 -3.94 -3.34
C GLU A 228 16.41 -5.10 -3.58
N LYS A 229 17.46 -4.87 -4.36
CA LYS A 229 18.47 -5.89 -4.67
C LYS A 229 19.15 -6.40 -3.39
N GLN A 230 19.42 -5.50 -2.45
CA GLN A 230 19.99 -5.86 -1.15
C GLN A 230 19.00 -6.66 -0.31
N LEU A 231 17.74 -6.23 -0.22
CA LEU A 231 16.69 -6.95 0.51
C LEU A 231 16.47 -8.36 -0.06
N ARG A 232 16.36 -8.50 -1.39
CA ARG A 232 16.22 -9.80 -2.08
C ARG A 232 17.41 -10.71 -1.82
N LYS A 233 18.63 -10.18 -1.83
CA LYS A 233 19.83 -10.94 -1.44
C LYS A 233 19.70 -11.48 -0.01
N TYR A 234 19.39 -10.65 0.97
CA TYR A 234 19.28 -11.10 2.37
C TYR A 234 18.17 -12.12 2.60
N ALA A 235 17.02 -11.94 1.94
CA ALA A 235 15.93 -12.91 2.01
C ALA A 235 16.35 -14.28 1.45
N PHE A 236 17.06 -14.29 0.32
CA PHE A 236 17.59 -15.51 -0.28
C PHE A 236 18.62 -16.21 0.64
N GLU A 237 19.57 -15.45 1.17
CA GLU A 237 20.57 -15.97 2.13
C GLU A 237 19.93 -16.55 3.39
N ALA A 238 18.89 -15.91 3.92
CA ALA A 238 18.15 -16.41 5.08
C ALA A 238 17.51 -17.78 4.83
N VAL A 239 16.95 -18.01 3.63
CA VAL A 239 16.37 -19.31 3.25
C VAL A 239 17.47 -20.38 3.13
N GLN A 240 18.63 -20.04 2.56
CA GLN A 240 19.75 -20.98 2.45
C GLN A 240 20.27 -21.41 3.83
N LEU A 241 20.41 -20.46 4.77
CA LEU A 241 20.82 -20.76 6.14
C LEU A 241 19.82 -21.63 6.89
N GLN A 242 18.53 -21.49 6.61
CA GLN A 242 17.50 -22.33 7.22
C GLN A 242 17.55 -23.79 6.74
N GLN A 243 17.95 -24.03 5.48
CA GLN A 243 18.07 -25.36 4.89
C GLN A 243 19.32 -26.13 5.35
N GLN A 244 20.30 -25.43 5.93
CA GLN A 244 21.54 -26.01 6.46
C GLN A 244 21.41 -26.46 7.92
N LYS A 245 20.26 -26.23 8.56
CA LYS A 245 19.93 -26.71 9.92
C LYS A 245 19.11 -27.98 9.86
#